data_AF-A0A285DPC4-F1
#
_entry.id   AF-A0A285DPC4-F1
#
_cell.length_a   1.000
_cell.length_b   1.000
_cell.length_c   1.000
_cell.angle_alpha   90.00
_cell.angle_beta   90.00
_cell.angle_gamma   90.00
#
_symmetry.space_group_name_H-M   'P 1'
#
loop_
_entity.id
_entity.type
_entity.pdbx_description
1 polymer ?
#
loop_
_entity_poly.entity_id
_entity_poly.type
_entity_poly.pdbx_seq_one_letter_code
_entity_poly.pdbx_strand_id
1 'polypeptide(L)' 'MSEQATQQVVVSVPDLGLSNTELTALQEKFRNNIVESMQGHDAQAFISVSISVSVGL' A
#
# COMPACT_ATOMS: atom_id res chain seq x y z
N MET A 1 26.78 -5.64 5.12
CA MET A 1 25.68 -5.36 4.19
C MET A 1 24.40 -5.52 5.00
N SER A 2 23.76 -4.43 5.38
CA SER A 2 22.56 -4.49 6.22
C SER A 2 21.38 -4.88 5.33
N GLU A 3 20.71 -5.99 5.64
CA GLU A 3 19.43 -6.37 5.04
C GLU A 3 18.46 -5.17 5.16
N GLN A 4 18.18 -4.50 4.05
CA GLN A 4 17.17 -3.44 4.05
C GLN A 4 15.82 -4.12 4.24
N ALA A 5 15.25 -3.98 5.43
CA ALA A 5 13.97 -4.57 5.79
C ALA A 5 12.88 -3.98 4.88
N THR A 6 12.35 -4.78 3.95
CA THR A 6 11.17 -4.43 3.17
C THR A 6 9.99 -4.29 4.13
N GLN A 7 9.46 -3.07 4.24
CA GLN A 7 8.30 -2.76 5.05
C GLN A 7 7.03 -3.08 4.26
N GLN A 8 6.25 -4.04 4.75
CA GLN A 8 4.95 -4.37 4.18
C GLN A 8 3.85 -3.61 4.93
N VAL A 9 3.03 -2.87 4.20
CA VAL A 9 1.84 -2.19 4.70
C VAL A 9 0.61 -2.91 4.17
N VAL A 10 -0.19 -3.47 5.07
CA VAL A 10 -1.44 -4.13 4.73
C VAL A 10 -2.59 -3.22 5.11
N VAL A 11 -3.43 -2.87 4.13
CA VAL A 11 -4.62 -2.06 4.33
C VAL A 11 -5.83 -2.94 4.14
N SER A 12 -6.55 -3.19 5.23
CA SER A 12 -7.84 -3.87 5.16
C SER A 12 -8.94 -2.85 4.90
N VAL A 13 -9.64 -2.99 3.78
CA VAL A 13 -10.80 -2.16 3.45
C VAL A 13 -12.05 -3.05 3.42
N PRO A 14 -13.22 -2.55 3.85
CA PRO A 14 -14.46 -3.27 3.64
C PRO A 14 -14.71 -3.46 2.14
N ASP A 15 -15.57 -4.42 1.77
CA ASP A 15 -16.05 -4.49 0.40
C ASP A 15 -16.85 -3.22 0.05
N LEU A 16 -16.23 -2.35 -0.72
CA LEU A 16 -16.78 -1.06 -1.15
C LEU A 16 -17.41 -1.14 -2.55
N GLY A 17 -17.49 -2.34 -3.14
CA GLY A 17 -17.89 -2.51 -4.54
C GLY A 17 -16.88 -1.92 -5.55
N LEU A 18 -15.62 -1.72 -5.14
CA LEU A 18 -14.58 -1.18 -6.01
C LEU A 18 -14.16 -2.20 -7.07
N SER A 19 -14.03 -1.74 -8.29
CA SER A 19 -13.49 -2.53 -9.39
C SER A 19 -11.99 -2.80 -9.17
N ASN A 20 -11.44 -3.83 -9.82
CA ASN A 20 -10.00 -4.12 -9.76
C ASN A 20 -9.13 -2.90 -10.16
N THR A 21 -9.57 -2.10 -11.13
CA THR A 21 -8.91 -0.86 -11.55
C THR A 21 -8.89 0.19 -10.43
N GLU A 22 -9.98 0.32 -9.69
CA GLU A 22 -10.11 1.27 -8.58
C GLU A 22 -9.28 0.84 -7.38
N LEU A 23 -9.26 -0.46 -7.08
CA LEU A 23 -8.37 -1.03 -6.06
C LEU A 23 -6.90 -0.80 -6.40
N THR A 24 -6.53 -0.95 -7.68
CA THR A 24 -5.16 -0.69 -8.16
C THR A 24 -4.81 0.79 -8.01
N ALA A 25 -5.71 1.70 -8.41
CA ALA A 25 -5.52 3.14 -8.25
C ALA A 25 -5.42 3.55 -6.77
N LEU A 26 -6.20 2.92 -5.89
CA LEU A 26 -6.14 3.15 -4.45
C LEU A 26 -4.81 2.69 -3.87
N GLN A 27 -4.34 1.50 -4.26
CA GLN A 27 -3.05 0.95 -3.84
C GLN A 27 -1.89 1.87 -4.25
N GLU A 28 -1.90 2.36 -5.48
CA GLU A 28 -0.87 3.28 -5.99
C GLU A 28 -0.90 4.63 -5.27
N LYS A 29 -2.08 5.23 -5.10
CA LYS A 29 -2.24 6.48 -4.34
C LYS A 29 -1.75 6.34 -2.91
N PHE A 30 -2.09 5.24 -2.24
CA PHE A 30 -1.69 5.02 -0.86
C PHE A 30 -0.17 4.82 -0.75
N ARG A 31 0.42 4.02 -1.65
CA ARG A 31 1.88 3.87 -1.74
C ARG A 31 2.57 5.23 -1.91
N ASN A 32 2.12 6.04 -2.86
CA ASN A 32 2.70 7.35 -3.11
C ASN A 32 2.60 8.25 -1.88
N ASN A 33 1.45 8.27 -1.21
CA ASN A 33 1.26 9.06 0.01
C ASN A 33 2.22 8.63 1.14
N ILE A 34 2.44 7.33 1.32
CA ILE A 34 3.43 6.85 2.31
C ILE A 34 4.84 7.30 1.93
N VAL A 35 5.23 7.14 0.66
CA VAL A 35 6.55 7.55 0.17
C VAL A 35 6.78 9.04 0.37
N GLU A 36 5.77 9.87 0.05
CA GLU A 36 5.80 11.32 0.25
C GLU A 36 5.89 11.67 1.75
N SER A 37 5.07 11.02 2.59
CA SER A 37 5.05 11.25 4.04
C SER A 37 6.36 10.85 4.72
N MET A 38 7.09 9.88 4.18
CA MET A 38 8.39 9.46 4.70
C MET A 38 9.58 10.30 4.17
N GLN A 39 9.32 11.38 3.42
CA GLN A 39 10.33 12.36 2.97
C GLN A 39 11.59 11.73 2.34
N GLY A 40 11.46 10.69 1.51
CA GLY A 40 12.67 10.03 1.03
C GLY A 40 12.47 9.14 -0.17
N HIS A 41 13.20 9.47 -1.24
CA HIS A 41 13.45 8.64 -2.43
C HIS A 41 13.79 7.17 -2.04
N ASP A 42 14.45 6.97 -0.89
CA ASP A 42 14.76 5.66 -0.33
C ASP A 42 13.52 4.81 -0.02
N ALA A 43 12.42 5.41 0.45
CA ALA A 43 11.25 4.67 0.90
C ALA A 43 10.55 3.93 -0.27
N GLN A 44 10.72 4.40 -1.50
CA GLN A 44 10.10 3.82 -2.68
C GLN A 44 10.58 2.39 -3.00
N ALA A 45 11.81 2.06 -2.62
CA ALA A 45 12.42 0.74 -2.86
C ALA A 45 12.09 -0.29 -1.77
N PHE A 46 11.57 0.14 -0.62
CA PHE A 46 11.39 -0.73 0.56
C PHE A 46 9.94 -0.89 1.01
N ILE A 47 8.97 -0.19 0.40
CA ILE A 47 7.55 -0.30 0.80
C ILE A 47 6.76 -1.15 -0.19
N SER A 48 6.12 -2.20 0.34
CA SER A 48 5.10 -2.96 -0.37
C SER A 48 3.73 -2.69 0.25
N VAL A 49 2.79 -2.20 -0.55
CA VAL A 49 1.40 -1.97 -0.11
C VAL A 49 0.52 -3.10 -0.63
N SER A 50 -0.22 -3.77 0.24
CA SER A 50 -1.23 -4.77 -0.11
C SER A 50 -2.58 -4.32 0.41
N ILE A 51 -3.58 -4.23 -0.46
CA ILE A 51 -4.96 -3.95 -0.06
C ILE A 51 -5.70 -5.28 0.03
N SER A 52 -6.25 -5.57 1.20
CA SER A 52 -7.07 -6.75 1.45
C SER A 52 -8.53 -6.34 1.63
N VAL A 53 -9.38 -6.79 0.72
CA VAL A 53 -10.83 -6.55 0.83
C VAL A 53 -11.40 -7.55 1.84
N SER A 54 -11.99 -7.03 2.90
CA SER A 54 -12.64 -7.80 3.95
C SER A 54 -14.15 -7.69 3.76
N VAL A 55 -14.80 -8.79 3.39
CA VAL A 55 -16.26 -8.87 3.44
C VAL A 55 -16.67 -9.04 4.90
N GLY A 56 -17.41 -8.07 5.43
CA GLY A 56 -17.97 -8.14 6.78
C GLY A 56 -18.88 -9.35 6.93
N LEU A 57 -18.71 -10.08 8.03
CA LEU A 57 -19.60 -11.16 8.48
C LEU A 57 -20.98 -10.62 8.88
#